data_AF-A0A845SVW0-F1
#
_entry.id   AF-A0A845SVW0-F1
#
_cell.length_a   1.000
_cell.length_b   1.000
_cell.length_c   1.000
_cell.angle_alpha   90.00
_cell.angle_beta   90.00
_cell.angle_gamma   90.00
#
_symmetry.space_group_name_H-M   'P 1'
#
loop_
_entity.id
_entity.type
_entity.pdbx_description
1 polymer ?
#
loop_
_entity_poly.entity_id
_entity_poly.type
_entity_poly.pdbx_seq_one_letter_code
_entity_poly.pdbx_strand_id
1 'polypeptide(L)'
;MDKEHTCCVTGHRDIPVEKISYVQDQLYQELLQAIQDGYTHFVSGFASGVDLIFAGIVAELKPEYPITLEAAIPYPGWMSTPDREFQRLLKGCDILKAHMEQYSKSCYTVRNRYMVDCSTLVIAVYDGRKSGGTAATIRYARQAKRVVREVKL
;
A
#
# COMPACT_ATOMS: atom_id res chain seq x y z
N MET A 1 -5.11 -11.75 12.40
CA MET A 1 -4.10 -10.81 11.87
C MET A 1 -3.79 -9.82 12.97
N ASP A 2 -2.51 -9.63 13.27
CA ASP A 2 -2.09 -8.71 14.32
C ASP A 2 -2.13 -7.28 13.79
N LYS A 3 -3.24 -6.60 14.08
CA LYS A 3 -3.51 -5.27 13.57
C LYS A 3 -2.53 -4.23 14.12
N GLU A 4 -2.05 -4.41 15.37
CA GLU A 4 -1.20 -3.42 16.05
C GLU A 4 0.15 -3.25 15.34
N HIS A 5 0.64 -4.32 14.69
CA HIS A 5 1.90 -4.33 13.94
C HIS A 5 1.69 -4.32 12.41
N THR A 6 0.52 -3.87 11.95
CA THR A 6 0.19 -3.81 10.51
C THR A 6 0.23 -2.38 9.97
N CYS A 7 1.00 -2.18 8.90
CA CYS A 7 1.11 -0.93 8.15
C CYS A 7 0.52 -1.11 6.74
N CYS A 8 -0.23 -0.13 6.24
CA CYS A 8 -0.63 -0.12 4.82
C CYS A 8 -0.23 1.19 4.12
N VAL A 9 -0.24 1.16 2.79
CA VAL A 9 0.06 2.34 1.96
C VAL A 9 -1.18 2.87 1.25
N THR A 10 -1.18 4.16 0.94
CA THR A 10 -2.06 4.74 -0.08
C THR A 10 -1.35 5.86 -0.82
N GLY A 11 -1.55 5.97 -2.13
CA GLY A 11 -0.95 7.05 -2.88
C GLY A 11 -1.46 7.18 -4.30
N HIS A 12 -0.83 8.06 -5.07
CA HIS A 12 -1.19 8.31 -6.46
C HIS A 12 -0.63 7.23 -7.39
N ARG A 13 -1.40 6.93 -8.44
CA ARG A 13 -0.96 6.02 -9.51
C ARG A 13 0.01 6.68 -10.48
N ASP A 14 -0.21 7.96 -10.72
CA ASP A 14 0.54 8.76 -11.68
C ASP A 14 1.45 9.71 -10.90
N ILE A 15 2.68 9.25 -10.67
CA ILE A 15 3.74 10.02 -10.01
C ILE A 15 4.51 10.75 -11.12
N PRO A 16 4.76 12.08 -11.01
CA PRO A 16 5.64 12.79 -11.94
C PRO A 16 7.02 12.12 -11.98
N VAL A 17 7.60 11.94 -13.18
CA VAL A 17 8.83 11.17 -13.37
C VAL A 17 9.99 11.72 -12.52
N GLU A 18 10.08 13.05 -12.43
CA GLU A 18 11.06 13.78 -11.63
C GLU A 18 10.89 13.59 -10.12
N LYS A 19 9.73 13.09 -9.66
CA LYS A 19 9.42 12.82 -8.25
C LYS A 19 9.60 11.35 -7.87
N ILE A 20 9.76 10.43 -8.83
CA ILE A 20 9.81 8.99 -8.55
C ILE A 20 10.95 8.65 -7.57
N SER A 21 12.18 9.12 -7.83
CA SER A 21 13.33 8.85 -6.95
C SER A 21 13.08 9.38 -5.54
N TYR A 22 12.55 10.61 -5.44
CA TYR A 22 12.22 11.20 -4.14
C TYR A 22 11.16 10.38 -3.40
N VAL A 23 10.11 9.92 -4.07
CA VAL A 23 9.06 9.07 -3.45
C VAL A 23 9.65 7.74 -2.99
N GLN A 24 10.54 7.12 -3.78
CA GLN A 24 11.23 5.89 -3.40
C GLN A 24 12.05 6.10 -2.13
N ASP A 25 12.87 7.15 -2.07
CA ASP A 25 13.71 7.46 -0.91
C ASP A 25 12.87 7.71 0.33
N GLN A 26 11.80 8.52 0.22
CA GLN A 26 10.92 8.82 1.35
C GLN A 26 10.17 7.58 1.84
N LEU A 27 9.63 6.76 0.92
CA LEU A 27 8.97 5.51 1.30
C LEU A 27 9.94 4.53 1.96
N TYR A 28 11.19 4.47 1.49
CA TYR A 28 12.21 3.61 2.08
C TYR A 28 12.50 4.01 3.53
N GLN A 29 12.69 5.31 3.80
CA GLN A 29 12.89 5.79 5.17
C GLN A 29 11.67 5.55 6.07
N GLU A 30 10.46 5.80 5.57
CA GLU A 30 9.22 5.55 6.32
C GLU A 30 9.02 4.06 6.65
N LEU A 31 9.37 3.18 5.72
CA LEU A 31 9.31 1.73 5.92
C LEU A 31 10.33 1.26 6.94
N LEU A 32 11.58 1.73 6.86
CA LEU A 32 12.59 1.43 7.89
C LEU A 32 12.16 1.92 9.27
N GLN A 33 11.60 3.12 9.36
CA GLN A 33 11.09 3.65 10.62
C GLN A 33 9.91 2.80 11.13
N ALA A 34 8.98 2.41 10.27
CA ALA A 34 7.87 1.52 10.66
C ALA A 34 8.39 0.17 11.18
N ILE A 35 9.40 -0.43 10.54
CA ILE A 35 10.01 -1.68 11.03
C ILE A 35 10.63 -1.48 12.42
N GLN A 36 11.35 -0.37 12.63
CA GLN A 36 11.93 -0.02 13.94
C GLN A 36 10.86 0.21 15.01
N ASP A 37 9.71 0.75 14.63
CA ASP A 37 8.56 0.95 15.51
C ASP A 37 7.78 -0.36 15.79
N GLY A 38 8.23 -1.49 15.25
CA GLY A 38 7.70 -2.84 15.51
C GLY A 38 6.70 -3.35 14.48
N TYR A 39 6.46 -2.65 13.37
CA TYR A 39 5.55 -3.12 12.33
C TYR A 39 6.19 -4.29 11.56
N THR A 40 5.43 -5.39 11.45
CA THR A 40 5.91 -6.65 10.85
C THR A 40 5.06 -7.10 9.65
N HIS A 41 3.90 -6.49 9.44
CA HIS A 41 2.99 -6.84 8.35
C HIS A 41 2.66 -5.62 7.51
N PHE A 42 2.94 -5.70 6.20
CA PHE A 42 2.81 -4.59 5.27
C PHE A 42 1.81 -4.93 4.18
N VAL A 43 0.78 -4.09 4.02
CA VAL A 43 -0.31 -4.30 3.08
C VAL A 43 -0.28 -3.26 1.97
N SER A 44 -0.17 -3.73 0.72
CA SER A 44 -0.25 -2.89 -0.48
C SER A 44 -1.51 -3.19 -1.28
N GLY A 45 -2.10 -2.16 -1.87
CA GLY A 45 -3.16 -2.31 -2.84
C GLY A 45 -2.65 -2.70 -4.23
N PHE A 46 -1.33 -2.84 -4.43
CA PHE A 46 -0.73 -3.29 -5.69
C PHE A 46 -1.10 -2.46 -6.93
N ALA A 47 -1.62 -1.25 -6.74
CA ALA A 47 -1.93 -0.37 -7.86
C ALA A 47 -0.64 0.18 -8.46
N SER A 48 -0.64 0.56 -9.74
CA SER A 48 0.51 1.24 -10.33
C SER A 48 0.90 2.47 -9.49
N GLY A 49 2.16 2.89 -9.58
CA GLY A 49 2.69 4.02 -8.81
C GLY A 49 3.04 3.63 -7.38
N VAL A 50 2.54 4.41 -6.40
CA VAL A 50 2.96 4.35 -4.99
C VAL A 50 2.83 2.94 -4.40
N ASP A 51 1.72 2.25 -4.66
CA ASP A 51 1.46 0.93 -4.10
C ASP A 51 2.50 -0.12 -4.56
N LEU A 52 2.91 -0.11 -5.84
CA LEU A 52 3.97 -1.00 -6.34
C LEU A 52 5.37 -0.59 -5.86
N ILE A 53 5.66 0.72 -5.75
CA ILE A 53 6.93 1.19 -5.18
C ILE A 53 7.07 0.71 -3.73
N PHE A 54 6.04 0.90 -2.92
CA PHE A 54 5.98 0.41 -1.55
C PHE A 54 6.16 -1.11 -1.48
N ALA A 55 5.45 -1.88 -2.31
CA ALA A 55 5.57 -3.33 -2.35
C ALA A 55 6.99 -3.78 -2.74
N GLY A 56 7.63 -3.08 -3.68
CA GLY A 56 9.02 -3.31 -4.07
C GLY A 56 9.99 -3.13 -2.92
N ILE A 57 9.90 -2.01 -2.21
CA ILE A 57 10.78 -1.73 -1.08
C ILE A 57 10.57 -2.75 0.05
N VAL A 58 9.33 -3.09 0.40
CA VAL A 58 9.06 -4.13 1.40
C VAL A 58 9.68 -5.46 0.96
N ALA A 59 9.53 -5.85 -0.31
CA ALA A 59 10.11 -7.07 -0.84
C ALA A 59 11.65 -7.09 -0.76
N GLU A 60 12.30 -5.94 -0.93
CA GLU A 60 13.76 -5.78 -0.76
C GLU A 60 14.20 -5.86 0.71
N LEU A 61 13.38 -5.40 1.65
CA LEU A 61 13.69 -5.42 3.08
C LEU A 61 13.42 -6.79 3.74
N LYS A 62 12.52 -7.60 3.18
CA LYS A 62 12.15 -8.93 3.72
C LYS A 62 13.31 -9.90 4.02
N PRO A 63 14.40 -9.97 3.24
CA PRO A 63 15.54 -10.82 3.58
C PRO A 63 16.30 -10.40 4.84
N GLU A 64 16.21 -9.12 5.21
CA GLU A 64 16.94 -8.52 6.34
C GLU A 64 16.08 -8.44 7.62
N TYR A 65 14.76 -8.36 7.47
CA TYR A 65 13.83 -8.17 8.58
C TYR A 65 12.72 -9.23 8.56
N PRO A 66 12.24 -9.71 9.74
CA PRO A 66 11.19 -10.71 9.83
C PRO A 66 9.80 -10.10 9.55
N ILE A 67 9.59 -9.62 8.33
CA ILE A 67 8.39 -8.90 7.90
C ILE A 67 7.68 -9.64 6.77
N THR A 68 6.42 -9.28 6.54
CA THR A 68 5.58 -9.88 5.50
C THR A 68 4.94 -8.83 4.60
N LEU A 69 4.69 -9.21 3.35
CA LEU A 69 4.02 -8.40 2.34
C LEU A 69 2.71 -9.07 1.92
N GLU A 70 1.61 -8.31 2.04
CA GLU A 70 0.29 -8.68 1.55
C GLU A 70 -0.12 -7.84 0.34
N ALA A 71 -0.60 -8.54 -0.69
CA ALA A 71 -1.28 -7.94 -1.83
C ALA A 71 -2.80 -7.95 -1.61
N ALA A 72 -3.36 -6.78 -1.32
CA ALA A 72 -4.80 -6.54 -1.26
C ALA A 72 -5.35 -6.25 -2.67
N ILE A 73 -5.86 -7.28 -3.31
CA ILE A 73 -6.35 -7.28 -4.69
C ILE A 73 -7.85 -6.96 -4.72
N PRO A 74 -8.33 -6.03 -5.57
CA PRO A 74 -9.75 -5.68 -5.60
C PRO A 74 -10.64 -6.83 -6.11
N TYR A 75 -10.18 -7.58 -7.12
CA TYR A 75 -10.85 -8.78 -7.67
C TYR A 75 -9.85 -9.65 -8.49
N PRO A 76 -10.09 -10.96 -8.67
CA PRO A 76 -9.12 -11.87 -9.30
C PRO A 76 -8.66 -11.50 -10.70
N GLY A 77 -9.57 -11.02 -11.56
CA GLY A 77 -9.25 -10.60 -12.93
C GLY A 77 -8.26 -9.43 -13.02
N TRP A 78 -7.93 -8.80 -11.90
CA TRP A 78 -6.90 -7.76 -11.85
C TRP A 78 -5.48 -8.34 -11.84
N MET A 79 -5.30 -9.59 -11.40
CA MET A 79 -3.99 -10.25 -11.34
C MET A 79 -3.47 -10.70 -12.71
N SER A 80 -4.30 -10.70 -13.76
CA SER A 80 -3.91 -11.11 -15.12
C SER A 80 -3.26 -9.98 -15.94
N THR A 81 -2.83 -8.89 -15.30
CA THR A 81 -2.11 -7.80 -15.99
C THR A 81 -0.79 -8.30 -16.59
N PRO A 82 -0.40 -7.86 -17.81
CA PRO A 82 0.88 -8.20 -18.42
C PRO A 82 2.07 -7.44 -17.81
N ASP A 83 1.82 -6.56 -16.83
CA ASP A 83 2.86 -5.79 -16.15
C ASP A 83 3.88 -6.72 -15.45
N ARG A 84 5.12 -6.70 -15.94
CA ARG A 84 6.17 -7.59 -15.46
C ARG A 84 6.55 -7.33 -14.01
N GLU A 85 6.54 -6.06 -13.59
CA GLU A 85 6.92 -5.67 -12.24
C GLU A 85 5.85 -6.10 -11.25
N PHE A 86 4.58 -5.88 -11.60
CA PHE A 86 3.45 -6.42 -10.86
C PHE A 86 3.58 -7.94 -10.67
N GLN A 87 3.81 -8.69 -11.76
CA GLN A 87 3.93 -10.16 -11.67
C GLN A 87 5.14 -10.61 -10.84
N ARG A 88 6.25 -9.88 -10.91
CA ARG A 88 7.45 -10.14 -10.10
C ARG A 88 7.15 -9.95 -8.61
N LEU A 89 6.57 -8.80 -8.24
CA LEU A 89 6.25 -8.47 -6.85
C LEU A 89 5.16 -9.37 -6.28
N LEU A 90 4.17 -9.73 -7.08
CA LEU A 90 3.08 -10.60 -6.65
C LEU A 90 3.59 -11.99 -6.21
N LYS A 91 4.61 -12.53 -6.89
CA LYS A 91 5.28 -13.79 -6.50
C LYS A 91 6.07 -13.68 -5.20
N GLY A 92 6.49 -12.48 -4.81
CA GLY A 92 7.21 -12.21 -3.57
C GLY A 92 6.32 -11.94 -2.36
N CYS A 93 5.00 -11.88 -2.55
CA CYS A 93 4.03 -11.68 -1.48
C CYS A 93 3.84 -12.94 -0.65
N ASP A 94 3.72 -12.78 0.66
CA ASP A 94 3.39 -13.89 1.57
C ASP A 94 1.89 -14.17 1.58
N ILE A 95 1.08 -13.11 1.36
CA ILE A 95 -0.37 -13.17 1.38
C ILE A 95 -0.91 -12.47 0.14
N LEU A 96 -1.85 -13.13 -0.54
CA LEU A 96 -2.65 -12.54 -1.61
C LEU A 96 -4.11 -12.65 -1.23
N LYS A 97 -4.84 -11.54 -1.26
CA LYS A 97 -6.25 -11.51 -0.89
C LYS A 97 -7.08 -10.73 -1.90
N ALA A 98 -7.99 -11.43 -2.57
CA ALA A 98 -9.01 -10.80 -3.39
C ALA A 98 -10.23 -10.41 -2.54
N HIS A 99 -10.75 -9.20 -2.70
CA HIS A 99 -11.82 -8.66 -1.86
C HIS A 99 -13.21 -8.68 -2.51
N MET A 100 -13.29 -8.92 -3.81
CA MET A 100 -14.53 -9.13 -4.56
C MET A 100 -14.31 -10.28 -5.55
N GLU A 101 -15.34 -11.05 -5.87
CA GLU A 101 -15.25 -12.11 -6.87
C GLU A 101 -15.09 -11.58 -8.30
N GLN A 102 -15.71 -10.42 -8.57
CA GLN A 102 -15.75 -9.80 -9.90
C GLN A 102 -15.58 -8.28 -9.79
N TYR A 103 -15.30 -7.65 -10.93
CA TYR A 103 -15.24 -6.20 -11.01
C TYR A 103 -16.58 -5.58 -10.60
N SER A 104 -16.50 -4.52 -9.80
CA SER A 104 -17.63 -3.65 -9.48
C SER A 104 -17.13 -2.23 -9.26
N LYS A 105 -18.01 -1.23 -9.34
CA LYS A 105 -17.62 0.17 -9.08
C LYS A 105 -17.05 0.38 -7.68
N SER A 106 -17.44 -0.46 -6.71
CA SER A 106 -17.02 -0.35 -5.31
C SER A 106 -15.79 -1.18 -4.95
N CYS A 107 -15.29 -2.07 -5.82
CA CYS A 107 -14.23 -3.04 -5.46
C CYS A 107 -12.97 -2.36 -4.91
N TYR A 108 -12.56 -1.23 -5.49
CA TYR A 108 -11.41 -0.45 -5.00
C TYR A 108 -11.65 0.16 -3.62
N THR A 109 -12.88 0.62 -3.35
CA THR A 109 -13.23 1.19 -2.05
C THR A 109 -13.29 0.11 -0.98
N VAL A 110 -13.88 -1.04 -1.29
CA VAL A 110 -13.92 -2.20 -0.38
C VAL A 110 -12.50 -2.65 -0.03
N ARG A 111 -11.64 -2.79 -1.04
CA ARG A 111 -10.22 -3.12 -0.85
C ARG A 111 -9.51 -2.07 0.00
N ASN A 112 -9.63 -0.77 -0.32
CA ASN A 112 -8.96 0.30 0.44
C ASN A 112 -9.42 0.34 1.90
N ARG A 113 -10.71 0.11 2.17
CA ARG A 113 -11.23 0.04 3.54
C ARG A 113 -10.63 -1.13 4.30
N TYR A 114 -10.56 -2.31 3.68
CA TYR A 114 -9.90 -3.46 4.29
C TYR A 114 -8.47 -3.11 4.74
N MET A 115 -7.66 -2.49 3.87
CA MET A 115 -6.28 -2.11 4.20
C MET A 115 -6.20 -1.20 5.42
N VAL A 116 -7.11 -0.23 5.54
CA VAL A 116 -7.18 0.70 6.68
C VAL A 116 -7.75 0.03 7.94
N ASP A 117 -8.71 -0.88 7.77
CA ASP A 117 -9.36 -1.58 8.87
C ASP A 117 -8.44 -2.61 9.52
N CYS A 118 -7.48 -3.13 8.76
CA CYS A 118 -6.55 -4.16 9.20
C CYS A 118 -5.18 -3.62 9.66
N SER A 119 -4.94 -2.31 9.49
CA SER A 119 -3.72 -1.61 9.92
C SER A 119 -3.94 -0.67 11.10
N THR A 120 -2.87 -0.28 11.79
CA THR A 120 -2.81 0.85 12.72
C THR A 120 -2.06 2.05 12.12
N LEU A 121 -1.13 1.80 11.18
CA LEU A 121 -0.36 2.80 10.45
C LEU A 121 -0.75 2.85 8.96
N VAL A 122 -0.95 4.05 8.45
CA VAL A 122 -1.14 4.33 7.02
C VAL A 122 -0.06 5.30 6.55
N ILE A 123 0.81 4.85 5.65
CA ILE A 123 1.75 5.71 4.93
C ILE A 123 1.05 6.26 3.69
N ALA A 124 0.92 7.58 3.60
CA ALA A 124 0.16 8.26 2.57
C ALA A 124 1.07 9.15 1.71
N VAL A 125 1.31 8.76 0.45
CA VAL A 125 2.05 9.60 -0.52
C VAL A 125 1.04 10.44 -1.29
N TYR A 126 1.06 11.75 -1.08
CA TYR A 126 -0.08 12.60 -1.43
C TYR A 126 0.31 14.06 -1.68
N ASP A 127 -0.34 14.68 -2.66
CA ASP A 127 -0.10 16.06 -3.12
C ASP A 127 -1.09 17.08 -2.52
N GLY A 128 -1.97 16.67 -1.61
CA GLY A 128 -2.96 17.54 -0.98
C GLY A 128 -4.32 17.65 -1.69
N ARG A 129 -4.53 17.01 -2.85
CA ARG A 129 -5.78 17.18 -3.64
C ARG A 129 -7.04 16.69 -2.90
N LYS A 130 -8.01 17.56 -2.64
CA LYS A 130 -9.18 17.23 -1.78
C LYS A 130 -10.07 16.07 -2.25
N SER A 131 -9.97 15.64 -3.51
CA SER A 131 -10.78 14.59 -4.14
C SER A 131 -9.95 13.45 -4.72
N GLY A 132 -10.52 12.26 -4.80
CA GLY A 132 -9.90 11.07 -5.38
C GLY A 132 -9.80 9.91 -4.40
N GLY A 133 -9.36 8.75 -4.89
CA GLY A 133 -9.25 7.52 -4.10
C GLY A 133 -8.32 7.68 -2.90
N THR A 134 -7.13 8.24 -3.11
CA THR A 134 -6.14 8.51 -2.05
C THR A 134 -6.67 9.44 -0.98
N ALA A 135 -7.26 10.57 -1.37
CA ALA A 135 -7.87 11.52 -0.45
C ALA A 135 -9.02 10.89 0.37
N ALA A 136 -9.82 10.01 -0.25
CA ALA A 136 -10.87 9.27 0.44
C ALA A 136 -10.29 8.26 1.45
N THR A 137 -9.24 7.53 1.09
CA THR A 137 -8.55 6.59 1.99
C THR A 137 -7.93 7.31 3.19
N ILE A 138 -7.25 8.44 2.98
CA ILE A 138 -6.68 9.27 4.07
C ILE A 138 -7.77 9.76 5.02
N ARG A 139 -8.89 10.27 4.48
CA ARG A 139 -10.03 10.68 5.31
C ARG A 139 -10.57 9.51 6.14
N TYR A 140 -10.72 8.34 5.52
CA TYR A 140 -11.21 7.15 6.19
C TYR A 140 -10.24 6.68 7.29
N ALA A 141 -8.93 6.69 7.03
CA ALA A 141 -7.89 6.36 8.01
C ALA A 141 -7.97 7.27 9.25
N ARG A 142 -8.12 8.59 9.05
CA ARG A 142 -8.30 9.55 10.15
C ARG A 142 -9.59 9.30 10.94
N GLN A 143 -10.70 9.02 10.26
CA GLN A 143 -11.97 8.68 10.91
C GLN A 143 -11.87 7.38 11.73
N ALA A 144 -11.13 6.40 11.21
CA ALA A 144 -10.84 5.14 11.88
C ALA A 144 -9.74 5.24 12.95
N LYS A 145 -9.27 6.47 13.27
CA LYS A 145 -8.23 6.78 14.25
C LYS A 145 -6.91 6.03 14.00
N ARG A 146 -6.53 5.86 12.73
CA ARG A 146 -5.22 5.35 12.34
C ARG A 146 -4.17 6.45 12.43
N VAL A 147 -2.93 6.05 12.72
CA VAL A 147 -1.77 6.92 12.54
C VAL A 147 -1.58 7.10 11.04
N VAL A 148 -1.46 8.34 10.58
CA VAL A 148 -1.22 8.65 9.17
C VAL A 148 0.10 9.41 9.06
N ARG A 149 1.08 8.82 8.36
CA ARG A 149 2.36 9.46 8.02
C ARG A 149 2.28 9.91 6.57
N GLU A 150 2.35 11.22 6.33
CA GLU A 150 2.20 11.79 4.99
C GLU A 150 3.56 12.09 4.36
N VAL A 151 3.81 11.51 3.19
CA VAL A 151 4.90 11.89 2.30
C VAL A 151 4.33 12.84 1.25
N LYS A 152 4.80 14.08 1.25
CA LYS A 152 4.34 15.10 0.29
C LYS A 152 4.89 14.80 -1.09
N LEU A 153 4.02 14.74 -2.10
CA LEU A 153 4.37 14.61 -3.52
C LEU A 153 4.67 15.98 -4.16
#